data_AF-A0A7G5LTV9-F1
#
_entry.id   AF-A0A7G5LTV9-F1
#
_cell.length_a   1.000
_cell.length_b   1.000
_cell.length_c   1.000
_cell.angle_alpha   90.00
_cell.angle_beta   90.00
_cell.angle_gamma   90.00
#
_symmetry.space_group_name_H-M   'P 1'
#
loop_
_entity.id
_entity.type
_entity.pdbx_description
1 polymer ?
#
loop_
_entity_poly.entity_id
_entity_poly.type
_entity_poly.pdbx_seq_one_letter_code
_entity_poly.pdbx_strand_id
1 'polypeptide(L)'
;MANDTRPEAPTTITGTPDQLVSQIDEVRNRLASNVDQLVDLANPKNVARRRIADVKARFVTPSGEPRLENILPVAGAVVGVLGLIIVIRKIVSN
;
A
#
# COMPACT_ATOMS: atom_id res chain seq x y z
N MET A 1 -36.67 31.30 -2.89
CA MET A 1 -36.18 30.43 -3.97
C MET A 1 -34.68 30.60 -4.04
N ALA A 2 -33.91 29.62 -3.55
CA ALA A 2 -32.45 29.66 -3.57
C ALA A 2 -31.96 29.34 -4.98
N ASN A 3 -31.18 30.24 -5.57
CA ASN A 3 -30.56 30.08 -6.87
C ASN A 3 -29.34 29.13 -6.70
N ASP A 4 -29.52 27.84 -6.95
CA ASP A 4 -28.46 26.83 -6.89
C ASP A 4 -27.49 27.09 -8.06
N THR A 5 -26.39 27.76 -7.79
CA THR A 5 -25.31 28.11 -8.73
C THR A 5 -24.32 26.95 -8.88
N ARG A 6 -24.81 25.71 -8.86
CA ARG A 6 -23.98 24.54 -9.16
C ARG A 6 -23.72 24.49 -10.67
N PRO A 7 -22.47 24.37 -11.13
CA PRO A 7 -22.19 24.12 -12.53
C PRO A 7 -22.88 22.81 -12.93
N GLU A 8 -23.85 22.88 -13.85
CA GLU A 8 -24.48 21.70 -14.42
C GLU A 8 -23.40 20.87 -15.11
N ALA A 9 -23.12 19.68 -14.60
CA ALA A 9 -22.19 18.78 -15.26
C ALA A 9 -22.81 18.40 -16.62
N PRO A 10 -22.08 18.56 -17.74
CA PRO A 10 -22.61 18.17 -19.04
C PRO A 10 -22.90 16.66 -19.03
N THR A 11 -24.19 16.30 -19.04
CA THR A 11 -24.67 14.91 -19.00
C THR A 11 -24.79 14.28 -20.39
N THR A 12 -24.54 15.06 -21.45
CA THR A 12 -24.56 14.59 -22.84
C THR A 12 -23.28 15.03 -23.54
N ILE A 13 -22.47 14.06 -23.96
CA ILE A 13 -21.27 14.28 -24.77
C ILE A 13 -21.73 14.54 -26.22
N THR A 14 -22.07 15.79 -26.52
CA THR A 14 -22.42 16.23 -27.88
C THR A 14 -21.53 17.41 -28.27
N GLY A 15 -20.75 17.25 -29.34
CA GLY A 15 -19.86 18.29 -29.83
C GLY A 15 -19.08 17.85 -31.07
N THR A 16 -18.45 18.80 -31.75
CA THR A 16 -17.51 18.52 -32.85
C THR A 16 -16.30 17.74 -32.31
N PRO A 17 -15.56 17.00 -33.15
CA PRO A 17 -14.39 16.22 -32.72
C PRO A 17 -13.41 17.00 -31.82
N ASP A 18 -13.17 18.27 -32.12
CA ASP A 18 -12.27 19.14 -31.34
C ASP A 18 -12.79 19.42 -29.92
N GLN A 19 -14.11 19.58 -29.77
CA GLN A 19 -14.74 19.77 -28.46
C GLN A 19 -14.65 18.51 -27.61
N LEU A 20 -14.69 17.32 -28.23
CA LEU A 20 -14.55 16.05 -27.52
C LEU A 20 -13.11 15.87 -27.00
N VAL A 21 -12.10 16.20 -27.82
CA VAL A 21 -10.70 16.16 -27.41
C VAL A 21 -10.45 17.08 -26.21
N SER A 22 -10.93 18.33 -26.28
CA SER A 22 -10.80 19.28 -25.17
C SER A 22 -11.45 18.80 -23.88
N GLN A 23 -12.62 18.15 -23.96
CA GLN A 23 -13.32 17.61 -22.79
C GLN A 23 -12.56 16.42 -22.18
N ILE A 24 -11.99 15.54 -23.00
CA ILE A 24 -11.19 14.40 -22.54
C ILE A 24 -9.95 14.88 -21.80
N ASP A 25 -9.26 15.89 -22.32
CA ASP A 25 -8.07 16.46 -21.68
C ASP A 25 -8.40 17.11 -20.34
N GLU A 26 -9.52 17.81 -20.25
CA GLU A 26 -10.01 18.38 -18.99
C GLU A 26 -10.34 17.29 -17.95
N VAL A 27 -11.04 16.22 -18.38
CA VAL A 27 -11.37 15.08 -17.49
C VAL A 27 -10.10 14.34 -17.06
N ARG A 28 -9.13 14.15 -17.95
CA ARG A 28 -7.82 13.53 -17.62
C ARG A 28 -7.03 14.34 -16.62
N ASN A 29 -6.96 15.67 -16.79
CA ASN A 29 -6.26 16.54 -15.86
C ASN A 29 -6.89 16.52 -14.46
N ARG A 30 -8.22 16.52 -14.39
CA ARG A 30 -8.96 16.37 -13.12
C ARG A 30 -8.70 15.00 -12.47
N LEU A 31 -8.63 13.93 -13.28
CA LEU A 31 -8.34 12.59 -12.78
C LEU A 31 -6.91 12.45 -12.28
N ALA A 32 -5.91 12.98 -13.01
CA ALA A 32 -4.52 13.00 -12.58
C ALA A 32 -4.36 13.70 -11.21
N SER A 33 -5.00 14.87 -11.04
CA SER A 33 -5.00 15.59 -9.76
C SER A 33 -5.64 14.80 -8.61
N ASN A 34 -6.76 14.12 -8.86
CA ASN A 34 -7.41 13.28 -7.85
C ASN A 34 -6.61 12.01 -7.54
N VAL A 35 -5.94 11.43 -8.54
CA VAL A 35 -5.09 10.25 -8.38
C VAL A 35 -3.86 10.59 -7.53
N ASP A 36 -3.20 11.72 -7.76
CA ASP A 36 -2.08 12.17 -6.92
C ASP A 36 -2.51 12.37 -5.46
N GLN A 37 -3.68 12.96 -5.23
CA GLN A 37 -4.24 13.10 -3.88
C GLN A 37 -4.60 11.74 -3.24
N LEU A 38 -5.10 10.78 -4.02
CA LEU A 38 -5.36 9.41 -3.56
C LEU A 38 -4.07 8.67 -3.25
N VAL A 39 -3.01 8.86 -4.02
CA VAL A 39 -1.68 8.28 -3.76
C VAL A 39 -1.08 8.86 -2.48
N ASP A 40 -1.22 10.17 -2.27
CA ASP A 40 -0.75 10.85 -1.06
C ASP A 40 -1.58 10.50 0.18
N LEU A 41 -2.90 10.27 0.05
CA LEU A 41 -3.78 9.89 1.16
C LEU A 41 -3.75 8.38 1.44
N ALA A 42 -3.56 7.57 0.39
CA ALA A 42 -3.11 6.18 0.50
C ALA A 42 -1.64 6.10 0.90
N ASN A 43 -1.10 7.14 1.54
CA ASN A 43 0.26 7.19 2.04
C ASN A 43 0.57 5.86 2.73
N PRO A 44 1.43 5.03 2.12
CA PRO A 44 1.71 3.69 2.60
C PRO A 44 2.31 3.74 4.00
N LYS A 45 2.79 4.90 4.47
CA LYS A 45 3.29 5.12 5.82
C LYS A 45 2.30 4.73 6.92
N ASN A 46 1.00 5.02 6.80
CA ASN A 46 0.04 4.71 7.87
C ASN A 46 -0.42 3.26 7.82
N VAL A 47 -0.60 2.70 6.63
CA VAL A 47 -0.92 1.28 6.44
C VAL A 47 0.28 0.38 6.80
N ALA A 48 1.49 0.77 6.43
CA ALA A 48 2.71 0.06 6.78
C ALA A 48 2.98 0.13 8.28
N ARG A 49 2.79 1.28 8.93
CA ARG A 49 2.95 1.40 10.39
C ARG A 49 1.98 0.51 11.15
N ARG A 50 0.72 0.39 10.69
CA ARG A 50 -0.25 -0.52 11.32
C ARG A 50 0.16 -1.98 11.14
N ARG A 51 0.57 -2.39 9.94
CA ARG A 51 1.06 -3.74 9.68
C ARG A 51 2.30 -4.08 10.50
N ILE A 52 3.24 -3.15 10.65
CA ILE A 52 4.44 -3.33 11.49
C ILE A 52 4.05 -3.46 12.97
N ALA A 53 3.08 -2.67 13.45
CA ALA A 53 2.59 -2.78 14.83
C ALA A 53 1.93 -4.15 15.09
N ASP A 54 1.14 -4.66 14.14
CA ASP A 54 0.49 -5.96 14.25
C ASP A 54 1.50 -7.11 14.24
N VAL A 55 2.55 -7.01 13.40
CA VAL A 55 3.67 -7.97 13.40
C VAL A 55 4.43 -7.90 14.72
N LYS A 56 4.75 -6.70 15.22
CA LYS A 56 5.48 -6.52 16.48
C LYS A 56 4.69 -7.05 17.68
N ALA A 57 3.37 -6.89 17.69
CA ALA A 57 2.49 -7.41 18.75
C ALA A 57 2.51 -8.94 18.88
N ARG A 58 2.89 -9.67 17.82
CA ARG A 58 3.09 -11.12 17.87
C ARG A 58 4.35 -11.52 18.64
N PHE A 59 5.34 -10.65 18.69
CA PHE A 59 6.64 -10.92 19.31
C PHE A 59 6.89 -10.13 20.60
N VAL A 60 6.09 -9.08 20.86
CA VAL A 60 6.25 -8.19 22.01
C VAL A 60 4.88 -7.98 22.66
N THR A 61 4.82 -7.98 23.99
CA THR A 61 3.60 -7.69 24.76
C THR A 61 3.24 -6.20 24.69
N PRO A 62 2.02 -5.81 25.07
CA PRO A 62 1.64 -4.40 25.18
C PRO A 62 2.50 -3.60 26.18
N SER A 63 3.09 -4.27 27.17
CA SER A 63 4.04 -3.70 28.14
C SER A 63 5.47 -3.58 27.60
N GLY A 64 5.75 -4.06 26.38
CA GLY A 64 7.08 -4.00 25.76
C GLY A 64 7.97 -5.21 26.03
N GLU A 65 7.47 -6.24 26.71
CA GLU A 65 8.25 -7.44 27.04
C GLU A 65 8.33 -8.38 25.83
N PRO A 66 9.52 -8.91 25.50
CA PRO A 66 9.67 -9.92 24.46
C PRO A 66 8.88 -11.20 24.80
N ARG A 67 8.03 -11.65 23.89
CA ARG A 67 7.32 -12.94 23.99
C ARG A 67 8.28 -14.07 23.64
N LEU A 68 9.09 -14.48 24.60
CA LEU A 68 10.09 -15.55 24.42
C LEU A 68 9.46 -16.85 23.90
N GLU A 69 8.23 -17.16 24.28
CA GLU A 69 7.44 -18.29 23.77
C GLU A 69 7.27 -18.28 22.24
N ASN A 70 7.17 -17.09 21.63
CA ASN A 70 7.01 -16.94 20.17
C ASN A 70 8.34 -16.68 19.46
N ILE A 71 9.27 -15.98 20.12
CA ILE A 71 10.58 -15.63 19.55
C ILE A 71 11.47 -16.86 19.45
N LEU A 72 11.51 -17.69 20.49
CA LEU A 72 12.40 -18.86 20.57
C LEU A 72 12.18 -19.87 19.42
N PRO A 73 10.95 -20.32 19.10
CA PRO A 73 10.74 -21.26 17.99
C PRO A 73 11.07 -20.64 16.63
N VAL A 74 10.76 -19.35 16.42
CA VAL A 74 11.06 -18.67 15.14
C VAL A 74 12.57 -18.51 14.95
N ALA A 75 13.28 -18.09 16.00
CA ALA A 75 14.74 -17.99 15.97
C ALA A 75 15.39 -19.35 15.70
N GLY A 76 14.91 -20.40 16.39
CA GLY A 76 15.37 -21.78 16.16
C GLY A 76 15.15 -22.24 14.72
N ALA A 77 13.97 -21.95 14.15
CA ALA A 77 13.67 -22.29 12.76
C ALA A 77 14.61 -21.58 11.76
N VAL A 78 14.86 -20.27 11.95
CA VAL A 78 15.78 -19.51 11.09
C VAL A 78 17.19 -20.08 11.16
N VAL A 79 17.70 -20.34 12.37
CA VAL A 79 19.03 -20.94 12.56
C VAL A 79 19.09 -22.33 11.91
N GLY A 80 18.05 -23.15 12.06
CA GLY A 80 17.97 -24.48 11.46
C GLY A 80 18.00 -24.44 9.93
N VAL A 81 17.22 -23.54 9.31
CA VAL A 81 17.20 -23.36 7.85
C VAL A 81 18.55 -22.88 7.33
N LEU A 82 19.15 -21.88 7.97
CA LEU A 82 20.48 -21.38 7.58
C LEU A 82 21.55 -22.46 7.71
N GLY A 83 21.53 -23.22 8.82
CA GLY A 83 22.42 -24.36 9.02
C GLY A 83 22.27 -25.42 7.92
N LEU A 84 21.03 -25.78 7.56
CA LEU A 84 20.74 -26.72 6.48
C LEU A 84 21.27 -26.21 5.12
N ILE A 85 21.03 -24.94 4.79
CA ILE A 85 21.52 -24.33 3.55
C ILE A 85 23.05 -24.39 3.48
N ILE A 86 23.75 -24.10 4.59
CA ILE A 86 25.22 -24.17 4.66
C ILE A 86 25.70 -25.59 4.43
N VAL A 87 25.07 -26.59 5.05
CA VAL A 87 25.42 -28.01 4.88
C VAL A 87 25.22 -28.44 3.42
N ILE A 88 24.07 -28.11 2.82
CA ILE A 88 23.79 -28.42 1.42
C ILE A 88 24.84 -27.75 0.52
N ARG A 89 25.11 -26.46 0.73
CA ARG A 89 26.08 -25.71 -0.06
C ARG A 89 27.47 -26.34 0.03
N LYS A 90 27.89 -26.77 1.23
CA LYS A 90 29.17 -27.46 1.46
C LYS A 90 29.25 -28.79 0.71
N ILE A 91 28.17 -29.57 0.68
CA ILE A 91 28.11 -30.85 -0.03
C ILE A 91 28.16 -30.65 -1.55
N VAL A 92 27.46 -29.65 -2.07
CA VAL A 92 27.39 -29.36 -3.52
C VAL A 92 28.67 -28.68 -4.04
N SER A 93 29.36 -27.91 -3.20
CA SER A 93 30.59 -27.20 -3.58
C SER A 93 31.88 -28.01 -3.39
N ASN A 94 31.78 -29.29 -3.02
CA ASN A 94 32.91 -30.19 -2.76
C ASN A 94 32.90 -31.34 -3.77
#